data_AF-A0A846BPY3-F1
#
_entry.id   AF-A0A846BPY3-F1
#
_cell.length_a   1.000
_cell.length_b   1.000
_cell.length_c   1.000
_cell.angle_alpha   90.00
_cell.angle_beta   90.00
_cell.angle_gamma   90.00
#
_symmetry.space_group_name_H-M   'P 1'
#
loop_
_entity.id
_entity.type
_entity.pdbx_description
1 polymer ?
#
loop_
_entity_poly.entity_id
_entity_poly.type
_entity_poly.pdbx_seq_one_letter_code
_entity_poly.pdbx_strand_id
1 'polypeptide(L)'
;MGYYHRKISRYDLFGDFVCDLVVGDSVKRSFCFIEFEAAEANSIFVTKSGRITPEWSAKFEHGFSQIIDWFWKLEDLERTNDFESRFRSSSIDYMGLLVIGRDESLELKERRRLEWRRQNTVVNSKHIHCLTYDELCEDLWFGLEKYQLSS
;
A
#
# COMPACT_ATOMS: atom_id res chain seq x y z
N MET A 1 -18.41 20.61 -12.54
CA MET A 1 -18.20 19.83 -11.30
C MET A 1 -16.78 19.30 -11.36
N GLY A 2 -15.90 19.76 -10.47
CA GLY A 2 -14.47 19.42 -10.51
C GLY A 2 -14.20 18.03 -9.97
N TYR A 3 -13.42 17.23 -10.70
CA TYR A 3 -12.81 16.01 -10.20
C TYR A 3 -11.69 16.41 -9.24
N TYR A 4 -11.81 16.06 -7.96
CA TYR A 4 -10.75 16.29 -6.98
C TYR A 4 -9.97 15.00 -6.78
N HIS A 5 -8.96 14.79 -7.62
CA HIS A 5 -7.91 13.82 -7.32
C HIS A 5 -7.07 14.36 -6.17
N ARG A 6 -7.01 13.61 -5.07
CA ARG A 6 -6.28 14.01 -3.88
C ARG A 6 -4.96 13.26 -3.84
N LYS A 7 -3.84 13.98 -3.87
CA LYS A 7 -2.51 13.46 -3.59
C LYS A 7 -1.97 14.18 -2.37
N ILE A 8 -1.76 13.48 -1.27
CA ILE A 8 -1.20 14.07 -0.03
C ILE A 8 -0.05 13.22 0.46
N SER A 9 1.12 13.83 0.59
CA SER A 9 2.26 13.24 1.28
C SER A 9 2.16 13.47 2.79
N ARG A 10 2.60 12.50 3.59
CA ARG A 10 2.54 12.55 5.07
C ARG A 10 1.13 12.87 5.55
N TYR A 11 0.18 12.05 5.13
CA TYR A 11 -1.22 12.21 5.47
C TYR A 11 -1.45 11.80 6.92
N ASP A 12 -1.78 12.78 7.76
CA ASP A 12 -2.27 12.55 9.11
C ASP A 12 -3.58 11.74 9.09
N LEU A 13 -3.55 10.58 9.74
CA LEU A 13 -4.70 9.73 9.95
C LEU A 13 -5.21 9.93 11.39
N PHE A 14 -5.94 11.03 11.56
CA PHE A 14 -6.66 11.37 12.78
C PHE A 14 -5.77 11.50 14.03
N GLY A 15 -4.55 12.00 13.86
CA GLY A 15 -3.60 12.26 14.96
C GLY A 15 -2.80 11.04 15.44
N ASP A 16 -3.17 9.82 15.04
CA ASP A 16 -2.55 8.60 15.56
C ASP A 16 -1.48 8.01 14.63
N PHE A 17 -1.70 8.12 13.31
CA PHE A 17 -0.79 7.57 12.30
C PHE A 17 -0.53 8.58 11.19
N VAL A 18 0.55 8.36 10.45
CA VAL A 18 0.90 9.16 9.27
C VAL A 18 1.18 8.21 8.12
N CYS A 19 0.36 8.29 7.07
CA CYS A 19 0.64 7.56 5.83
C CYS A 19 1.62 8.36 4.98
N ASP A 20 2.57 7.70 4.34
CA ASP A 20 3.52 8.40 3.48
C ASP A 20 2.84 9.08 2.30
N LEU A 21 1.86 8.42 1.67
CA LEU A 21 1.12 8.96 0.55
C LEU A 21 -0.33 8.44 0.53
N VAL A 22 -1.27 9.34 0.28
CA VAL A 22 -2.65 8.98 -0.04
C VAL A 22 -3.00 9.51 -1.42
N VAL A 23 -3.49 8.61 -2.27
CA VAL A 23 -4.07 8.93 -3.57
C VAL A 23 -5.54 8.56 -3.55
N GLY A 24 -6.44 9.46 -3.95
CA GLY A 24 -7.86 9.12 -3.96
C GLY A 24 -8.71 9.98 -4.87
N ASP A 25 -9.93 9.51 -5.07
CA ASP A 25 -11.00 10.18 -5.80
C ASP A 25 -12.16 10.42 -4.82
N SER A 26 -12.37 11.68 -4.44
CA SER A 26 -13.41 12.03 -3.48
C SER A 26 -14.83 11.87 -4.04
N VAL A 27 -15.00 11.84 -5.36
CA VAL A 27 -16.31 11.62 -6.00
C VAL A 27 -16.66 10.13 -5.93
N LYS A 28 -15.70 9.26 -6.28
CA LYS A 28 -15.85 7.80 -6.14
C LYS A 28 -15.72 7.32 -4.71
N ARG A 29 -15.24 8.17 -3.80
CA ARG A 29 -14.95 7.86 -2.39
C ARG A 29 -14.02 6.66 -2.26
N SER A 30 -13.04 6.55 -3.16
CA SER A 30 -12.07 5.46 -3.20
C SER A 30 -10.68 6.01 -2.98
N PHE A 31 -9.94 5.41 -2.06
CA PHE A 31 -8.64 5.90 -1.59
C PHE A 31 -7.61 4.76 -1.50
N CYS A 32 -6.40 5.03 -1.95
CA CYS A 32 -5.24 4.16 -1.79
C CYS A 32 -4.28 4.81 -0.79
N PHE A 33 -4.02 4.10 0.31
CA PHE A 33 -3.06 4.49 1.34
C PHE A 33 -1.76 3.74 1.10
N ILE A 34 -0.66 4.47 0.97
CA ILE A 34 0.61 3.95 0.49
C ILE A 34 1.68 4.16 1.57
N GLU A 35 2.37 3.07 1.90
CA GLU A 35 3.56 3.04 2.76
C GLU A 35 4.80 2.75 1.91
N PHE A 36 5.86 3.53 2.09
CA PHE A 36 7.14 3.29 1.43
C PHE A 36 8.17 2.77 2.41
N GLU A 37 8.72 1.60 2.10
CA GLU A 37 9.86 1.03 2.81
C GLU A 37 11.10 1.04 1.93
N ALA A 38 12.26 0.72 2.50
CA ALA A 38 13.54 0.81 1.79
C ALA A 38 13.62 -0.11 0.55
N ALA A 39 14.34 0.32 -0.48
CA ALA A 39 14.62 -0.45 -1.70
C ALA A 39 15.90 -1.31 -1.58
N GLU A 40 16.13 -1.94 -0.42
CA GLU A 40 17.33 -2.74 -0.15
C GLU A 40 17.12 -4.22 -0.50
N ALA A 41 18.22 -4.95 -0.73
CA ALA A 41 18.17 -6.35 -1.13
C ALA A 41 17.54 -7.27 -0.07
N ASN A 42 17.61 -6.89 1.21
CA ASN A 42 17.03 -7.62 2.33
C ASN A 42 15.70 -7.02 2.81
N SER A 43 15.08 -6.12 2.05
CA SER A 43 13.85 -5.45 2.47
C SER A 43 12.64 -6.37 2.48
N ILE A 44 12.58 -7.37 1.60
CA ILE A 44 11.43 -8.31 1.55
C ILE A 44 11.76 -9.61 2.29
N PHE A 45 12.90 -10.20 1.97
CA PHE A 45 13.37 -11.43 2.60
C PHE A 45 14.75 -11.27 3.23
N VAL A 46 15.01 -12.02 4.30
CA VAL A 46 16.30 -12.09 4.97
C VAL A 46 16.71 -13.53 5.21
N THR A 47 17.93 -13.89 4.82
CA THR A 47 18.52 -15.19 5.12
C THR A 47 19.24 -15.12 6.46
N LYS A 48 18.81 -15.95 7.41
CA LYS A 48 19.49 -16.10 8.70
C LYS A 48 20.49 -17.26 8.64
N SER A 49 21.57 -17.14 9.42
CA SER A 49 22.57 -18.20 9.53
C SER A 49 21.93 -19.54 9.90
N GLY A 50 22.31 -20.61 9.20
CA GLY A 50 21.78 -21.95 9.41
C GLY A 50 20.38 -22.21 8.83
N ARG A 51 19.79 -21.26 8.08
CA ARG A 51 18.49 -21.46 7.41
C ARG A 51 18.65 -21.38 5.89
N ILE A 52 18.06 -22.38 5.20
CA ILE A 52 18.06 -22.46 3.74
C ILE A 52 16.94 -21.62 3.13
N THR A 53 15.81 -21.49 3.83
CA THR A 53 14.68 -20.69 3.35
C THR A 53 14.71 -19.30 4.00
N PRO A 54 14.77 -18.21 3.21
CA PRO A 54 14.72 -16.86 3.73
C PRO A 54 13.40 -16.57 4.47
N GLU A 55 13.46 -15.75 5.51
CA GLU A 55 12.28 -15.29 6.25
C GLU A 55 11.81 -13.96 5.71
N TRP A 56 10.54 -13.60 5.94
CA TRP A 56 10.10 -12.23 5.73
C TRP A 56 10.96 -11.28 6.59
N SER A 57 11.38 -10.16 6.01
CA SER A 57 12.19 -9.20 6.72
C SER A 57 11.35 -8.47 7.78
N ALA A 58 12.01 -7.97 8.82
CA ALA A 58 11.35 -7.11 9.80
C ALA A 58 10.79 -5.81 9.18
N LYS A 59 11.43 -5.29 8.11
CA LYS A 59 10.96 -4.09 7.39
C LYS A 59 9.66 -4.39 6.63
N PHE A 60 9.57 -5.56 5.99
CA PHE A 60 8.36 -5.98 5.32
C PHE A 60 7.19 -6.10 6.30
N GLU A 61 7.40 -6.81 7.41
CA GLU A 61 6.34 -6.97 8.42
C GLU A 61 5.97 -5.63 9.08
N HIS A 62 6.95 -4.76 9.33
CA HIS A 62 6.70 -3.42 9.88
C HIS A 62 5.80 -2.58 8.98
N GLY A 63 6.18 -2.38 7.70
CA GLY A 63 5.37 -1.60 6.76
C GLY A 63 4.00 -2.23 6.51
N PHE A 64 3.91 -3.57 6.50
CA PHE A 64 2.62 -4.26 6.40
C PHE A 64 1.73 -4.00 7.63
N SER A 65 2.31 -4.04 8.84
CA SER A 65 1.59 -3.75 10.09
C SER A 65 1.10 -2.30 10.16
N GLN A 66 1.86 -1.31 9.68
CA GLN A 66 1.39 0.07 9.59
C GLN A 66 0.07 0.17 8.81
N ILE A 67 -0.02 -0.50 7.66
CA ILE A 67 -1.23 -0.49 6.84
C ILE A 67 -2.41 -1.16 7.58
N ILE A 68 -2.17 -2.25 8.30
CA ILE A 68 -3.20 -2.89 9.14
C ILE A 68 -3.70 -1.91 10.21
N ASP A 69 -2.79 -1.21 10.89
CA ASP A 69 -3.16 -0.24 11.92
C ASP A 69 -3.99 0.92 11.33
N TRP A 70 -3.68 1.35 10.11
CA TRP A 70 -4.49 2.34 9.41
C TRP A 70 -5.88 1.81 9.06
N PHE A 71 -5.97 0.55 8.61
CA PHE A 71 -7.26 -0.08 8.30
C PHE A 71 -8.14 -0.15 9.55
N TRP A 72 -7.54 -0.56 10.68
CA TRP A 72 -8.22 -0.55 11.97
C TRP A 72 -8.71 0.86 12.34
N LYS A 73 -7.85 1.87 12.20
CA LYS A 73 -8.21 3.26 12.53
C LYS A 73 -9.34 3.82 11.65
N LEU A 74 -9.33 3.49 10.36
CA LEU A 74 -10.36 3.90 9.41
C LEU A 74 -11.72 3.26 9.74
N GLU A 75 -11.71 1.99 10.14
CA GLU A 75 -12.92 1.27 10.57
C GLU A 75 -13.44 1.80 11.91
N ASP A 76 -12.56 2.00 12.89
CA ASP A 76 -12.91 2.52 14.22
C ASP A 76 -13.58 3.90 14.16
N LEU A 77 -13.10 4.76 13.26
CA LEU A 77 -13.67 6.09 13.05
C LEU A 77 -14.80 6.12 12.03
N GLU A 78 -15.12 5.02 11.36
CA GLU A 78 -16.19 4.99 10.38
C GLU A 78 -17.50 5.49 11.02
N ARG A 79 -18.27 6.29 10.28
CA ARG A 79 -19.56 6.86 10.75
C ARG A 79 -19.44 7.84 11.93
N THR A 80 -18.24 8.27 12.31
CA THR A 80 -18.05 9.42 13.21
C THR A 80 -18.13 10.74 12.45
N ASN A 81 -18.42 11.84 13.16
CA ASN A 81 -18.45 13.18 12.56
C ASN A 81 -17.08 13.59 11.99
N ASP A 82 -15.98 13.17 12.63
CA ASP A 82 -14.62 13.50 12.19
C ASP A 82 -14.30 12.81 10.85
N PHE A 83 -14.72 11.54 10.72
CA PHE A 83 -14.59 10.79 9.47
C PHE A 83 -15.42 11.42 8.35
N GLU A 84 -16.70 11.73 8.62
CA GLU A 84 -17.57 12.38 7.65
C GLU A 84 -17.07 13.77 7.25
N SER A 85 -16.52 14.54 8.19
CA SER A 85 -15.88 15.82 7.89
C SER A 85 -14.67 15.65 6.98
N ARG A 86 -13.84 14.63 7.24
CA ARG A 86 -12.59 14.37 6.50
C ARG A 86 -12.83 13.86 5.08
N PHE A 87 -13.75 12.92 4.92
CA PHE A 87 -14.00 12.21 3.66
C PHE A 87 -15.27 12.66 2.93
N ARG A 88 -16.08 13.53 3.53
CA ARG A 88 -17.39 13.98 3.02
C ARG A 88 -18.34 12.80 2.76
N SER A 89 -18.18 11.72 3.52
CA SER A 89 -18.98 10.52 3.47
C SER A 89 -18.87 9.76 4.79
N SER A 90 -19.93 9.08 5.18
CA SER A 90 -19.96 8.20 6.36
C SER A 90 -19.20 6.89 6.18
N SER A 91 -18.82 6.56 4.93
CA SER A 91 -17.99 5.43 4.55
C SER A 91 -17.18 5.72 3.28
N ILE A 92 -16.04 5.02 3.11
CA ILE A 92 -15.20 5.09 1.91
C ILE A 92 -14.79 3.68 1.47
N ASP A 93 -14.56 3.52 0.18
CA ASP A 93 -13.78 2.40 -0.33
C ASP A 93 -12.29 2.70 -0.17
N TYR A 94 -11.51 1.69 0.21
CA TYR A 94 -10.07 1.89 0.38
C TYR A 94 -9.27 0.60 0.28
N MET A 95 -8.02 0.77 -0.14
CA MET A 95 -6.99 -0.26 -0.20
C MET A 95 -5.66 0.27 0.35
N GLY A 96 -4.77 -0.67 0.68
CA GLY A 96 -3.42 -0.38 1.15
C GLY A 96 -2.39 -0.86 0.15
N LEU A 97 -1.32 -0.11 -0.02
CA LEU A 97 -0.19 -0.45 -0.87
C LEU A 97 1.12 -0.28 -0.12
N LEU A 98 1.84 -1.37 0.08
CA LEU A 98 3.23 -1.35 0.55
C LEU A 98 4.16 -1.34 -0.67
N VAL A 99 5.05 -0.36 -0.76
CA VAL A 99 6.09 -0.31 -1.80
C VAL A 99 7.44 -0.57 -1.14
N ILE A 100 8.09 -1.67 -1.49
CA ILE A 100 9.26 -2.16 -0.75
C ILE A 100 10.20 -3.00 -1.62
N GLY A 101 11.51 -2.82 -1.45
CA GLY A 101 12.52 -3.66 -2.09
C GLY A 101 12.55 -3.55 -3.62
N ARG A 102 13.40 -4.39 -4.22
CA ARG A 102 13.62 -4.42 -5.67
C ARG A 102 13.51 -5.81 -6.23
N ASP A 103 13.11 -5.89 -7.48
CA ASP A 103 12.95 -7.13 -8.23
C ASP A 103 14.26 -7.91 -8.35
N GLU A 104 15.36 -7.22 -8.64
CA GLU A 104 16.69 -7.81 -8.81
C GLU A 104 17.18 -8.58 -7.58
N SER A 105 16.61 -8.28 -6.42
CA SER A 105 16.98 -8.89 -5.13
C SER A 105 16.17 -10.13 -4.80
N LEU A 106 15.19 -10.50 -5.63
CA LEU A 106 14.30 -11.63 -5.40
C LEU A 106 14.62 -12.81 -6.31
N GLU A 107 14.93 -13.96 -5.71
CA GLU A 107 14.99 -15.24 -6.42
C GLU A 107 13.60 -15.72 -6.87
N LEU A 108 13.56 -16.63 -7.85
CA LEU A 108 12.29 -17.17 -8.38
C LEU A 108 11.38 -17.75 -7.28
N LYS A 109 11.95 -18.43 -6.27
CA LYS A 109 11.18 -18.98 -5.15
C LYS A 109 10.59 -17.87 -4.28
N GLU A 110 11.31 -16.79 -4.08
CA GLU A 110 10.90 -15.65 -3.26
C GLU A 110 9.80 -14.85 -3.96
N ARG A 111 9.94 -14.61 -5.27
CA ARG A 111 8.88 -14.01 -6.10
C ARG A 111 7.56 -14.78 -5.99
N ARG A 112 7.60 -16.12 -6.06
CA ARG A 112 6.42 -16.95 -5.87
C ARG A 112 5.81 -16.84 -4.47
N ARG A 113 6.64 -16.69 -3.43
CA ARG A 113 6.17 -16.50 -2.05
C ARG A 113 5.54 -15.11 -1.85
N LEU A 114 6.14 -14.08 -2.45
CA LEU A 114 5.58 -12.74 -2.48
C LEU A 114 4.22 -12.73 -3.17
N GLU A 115 4.13 -13.33 -4.35
CA GLU A 115 2.88 -13.43 -5.09
C GLU A 115 1.82 -14.22 -4.34
N TRP A 116 2.19 -15.36 -3.74
CA TRP A 116 1.26 -16.12 -2.91
C TRP A 116 0.72 -15.28 -1.75
N ARG A 117 1.57 -14.51 -1.05
CA ARG A 117 1.12 -13.64 0.05
C ARG A 117 0.17 -12.54 -0.45
N ARG A 118 0.46 -11.91 -1.59
CA ARG A 118 -0.41 -10.89 -2.22
C ARG A 118 -1.81 -11.42 -2.52
N GLN A 119 -1.89 -12.62 -3.10
CA GLN A 119 -3.16 -13.20 -3.52
C GLN A 119 -4.00 -13.76 -2.38
N ASN A 120 -3.35 -14.24 -1.30
CA ASN A 120 -4.02 -14.99 -0.25
C ASN A 120 -4.18 -14.23 1.07
N THR A 121 -3.62 -13.02 1.20
CA THR A 121 -3.75 -12.21 2.41
C THR A 121 -4.83 -11.15 2.23
N VAL A 122 -5.86 -11.22 3.07
CA VAL A 122 -6.96 -10.25 3.13
C VAL A 122 -7.13 -9.83 4.58
N VAL A 123 -7.22 -8.52 4.82
CA VAL A 123 -7.42 -7.94 6.16
C VAL A 123 -8.71 -7.12 6.12
N ASN A 124 -9.67 -7.44 6.99
CA ASN A 124 -11.00 -6.84 6.99
C ASN A 124 -11.67 -6.79 5.59
N SER A 125 -11.66 -7.93 4.89
CA SER A 125 -12.17 -8.06 3.51
C SER A 125 -11.52 -7.12 2.48
N LYS A 126 -10.36 -6.52 2.81
CA LYS A 126 -9.60 -5.63 1.94
C LYS A 126 -8.24 -6.22 1.62
N HIS A 127 -7.80 -6.02 0.38
CA HIS A 127 -6.47 -6.42 -0.04
C HIS A 127 -5.45 -5.38 0.40
N ILE A 128 -4.32 -5.87 0.91
CA ILE A 128 -3.09 -5.10 1.03
C ILE A 128 -2.20 -5.54 -0.12
N HIS A 129 -1.99 -4.64 -1.06
CA HIS A 129 -1.09 -4.85 -2.18
C HIS A 129 0.33 -4.59 -1.71
N CYS A 130 1.29 -5.36 -2.19
CA CYS A 130 2.71 -5.13 -1.93
C CYS A 130 3.38 -5.07 -3.29
N LEU A 131 4.15 -4.05 -3.63
CA LEU A 131 4.88 -3.93 -4.90
C LEU A 131 6.35 -3.68 -4.62
N THR A 132 7.23 -4.15 -5.49
CA THR A 132 8.59 -3.62 -5.55
C THR A 132 8.59 -2.24 -6.19
N TYR A 133 9.68 -1.50 -6.03
CA TYR A 133 9.82 -0.22 -6.73
C TYR A 133 9.86 -0.39 -8.26
N ASP A 134 10.41 -1.51 -8.74
CA ASP A 134 10.49 -1.81 -10.17
C ASP A 134 9.08 -2.07 -10.74
N GLU A 135 8.25 -2.89 -10.08
CA GLU A 135 6.85 -3.13 -10.46
C GLU A 135 6.03 -1.82 -10.44
N LEU A 136 6.20 -0.98 -9.42
CA LEU A 136 5.53 0.32 -9.36
C LEU A 136 5.92 1.20 -10.55
N CYS A 137 7.19 1.22 -10.94
CA CYS A 137 7.66 2.01 -12.08
C CYS A 137 7.07 1.50 -13.39
N GLU A 138 7.01 0.18 -13.58
CA GLU A 138 6.40 -0.44 -14.76
C GLU A 138 4.92 -0.10 -14.87
N ASP A 139 4.16 -0.23 -13.77
CA ASP A 139 2.73 0.10 -13.72
C ASP A 139 2.47 1.57 -14.02
N LEU A 140 3.26 2.48 -13.44
CA LEU A 140 3.15 3.91 -13.69
C LEU A 140 3.48 4.26 -15.14
N TRP A 141 4.52 3.66 -15.70
CA TRP A 141 4.93 3.88 -17.09
C TRP A 141 3.84 3.42 -18.07
N PHE A 142 3.34 2.19 -17.88
CA PHE A 142 2.23 1.66 -18.67
C PHE A 142 0.99 2.56 -18.58
N GLY A 143 0.69 3.06 -17.38
CA GLY A 143 -0.38 4.04 -17.17
C GLY A 143 -0.18 5.30 -18.01
N LEU A 144 1.01 5.91 -17.96
CA LEU A 144 1.35 7.12 -18.72
C LEU A 144 1.22 6.92 -20.23
N GLU A 145 1.75 5.82 -20.77
CA GLU A 145 1.62 5.50 -22.19
C GLU A 145 0.15 5.41 -22.62
N LYS A 146 -0.67 4.73 -21.82
CA LYS A 146 -2.10 4.61 -22.10
C LYS A 146 -2.81 5.96 -22.10
N TYR A 147 -2.48 6.86 -21.18
CA TYR A 147 -3.04 8.20 -21.15
C TYR A 147 -2.61 9.04 -22.36
N GLN A 148 -1.34 8.96 -22.76
CA GLN A 148 -0.84 9.66 -23.95
C GLN A 148 -1.47 9.16 -25.25
N LEU A 149 -1.82 7.87 -25.33
CA LEU A 149 -2.53 7.30 -26.48
C LEU A 149 -4.04 7.61 -26.48
N SER A 150 -4.60 8.09 -25.36
CA SER A 150 -6.02 8.40 -25.20
C SER A 150 -6.31 9.91 -25.24
N SER A 151 -5.31 10.75 -25.53
CA SER A 151 -5.39 12.21 -25.63
C SER A 151 -5.12 12.68 -27.06
#